data_AF-A0A259AYE7-F1
#
_entry.id   AF-A0A259AYE7-F1
#
_cell.length_a   1.000
_cell.length_b   1.000
_cell.length_c   1.000
_cell.angle_alpha   90.00
_cell.angle_beta   90.00
_cell.angle_gamma   90.00
#
_symmetry.space_group_name_H-M   'P 1'
#
loop_
_entity.id
_entity.type
_entity.pdbx_description
1 polymer ?
#
loop_
_entity_poly.entity_id
_entity_poly.type
_entity_poly.pdbx_seq_one_letter_code
_entity_poly.pdbx_strand_id
1 'polypeptide(L)' 'MVVTMRQRAPAKEGTRASVTFPADLYAKLARLAEENKVSVAWVVRDAVEKYLEAKHLLSRRQQ' A
#
# COMPACT_ATOMS: atom_id res chain seq x y z
N MET A 1 -20.00 -13.59 36.50
CA MET A 1 -19.82 -12.54 35.47
C MET A 1 -19.12 -13.17 34.29
N VAL A 2 -19.81 -13.35 33.16
CA VAL A 2 -19.24 -14.06 31.99
C VAL A 2 -18.60 -13.03 31.08
N VAL A 3 -17.27 -13.01 31.01
CA VAL A 3 -16.54 -12.14 30.08
C VAL A 3 -16.59 -12.80 28.71
N THR A 4 -17.46 -12.29 27.84
CA THR A 4 -17.51 -12.70 26.43
C THR A 4 -16.23 -12.25 25.72
N MET A 5 -15.33 -13.18 25.43
CA MET A 5 -14.20 -12.95 24.53
C MET A 5 -14.73 -12.62 23.13
N ARG A 6 -14.61 -11.35 22.72
CA ARG A 6 -14.84 -10.93 21.32
C ARG A 6 -13.75 -11.58 20.47
N GLN A 7 -14.13 -12.56 19.64
CA GLN A 7 -13.24 -13.12 18.63
C GLN A 7 -12.80 -11.99 17.69
N ARG A 8 -11.50 -11.69 17.72
CA ARG A 8 -10.88 -10.72 16.82
C ARG A 8 -10.72 -11.41 15.47
N ALA A 9 -11.31 -10.85 14.42
CA ALA A 9 -11.14 -11.33 13.05
C ALA A 9 -9.65 -11.53 12.74
N PRO A 10 -9.26 -12.55 11.94
CA PRO A 10 -7.86 -12.79 11.61
C PRO A 10 -7.28 -11.50 11.04
N ALA A 11 -6.30 -10.93 11.75
CA ALA A 11 -5.62 -9.74 11.29
C ALA A 11 -4.97 -10.11 9.96
N LYS A 12 -5.35 -9.44 8.87
CA LYS A 12 -4.62 -9.53 7.61
C LYS A 12 -3.16 -9.23 7.94
N GLU A 13 -2.30 -10.23 7.86
CA GLU A 13 -0.87 -10.11 8.18
C GLU A 13 -0.23 -9.15 7.19
N GLY A 14 -0.18 -7.86 7.56
CA GLY A 14 0.50 -6.83 6.80
C GLY A 14 1.89 -6.63 7.37
N THR A 15 2.93 -6.87 6.57
CA THR A 15 4.29 -6.47 6.93
C THR A 15 4.43 -4.95 6.81
N ARG A 16 4.84 -4.29 7.90
CA ARG A 16 5.13 -2.86 7.89
C ARG A 16 6.54 -2.63 7.35
N ALA A 17 6.64 -1.85 6.28
CA ALA A 17 7.91 -1.27 5.82
C ALA A 17 7.93 0.23 6.16
N SER A 18 9.07 0.72 6.62
CA SER A 18 9.33 2.15 6.80
C SER A 18 10.27 2.61 5.70
N VAL A 19 9.85 3.58 4.91
CA VAL A 19 10.63 4.17 3.83
C VAL A 19 10.56 5.69 3.93
N THR A 20 11.67 6.36 3.62
CA THR A 20 11.74 7.82 3.59
C THR A 20 11.61 8.29 2.16
N PHE A 21 10.64 9.18 1.91
CA PHE A 21 10.44 9.80 0.60
C PHE A 21 11.10 11.18 0.54
N PRO A 22 11.70 11.56 -0.61
CA PRO A 22 12.07 12.96 -0.85
C PRO A 22 10.86 13.88 -0.76
N ALA A 23 11.07 15.13 -0.33
CA ALA A 23 9.99 16.09 -0.08
C ALA A 23 9.11 16.33 -1.32
N ASP A 24 9.72 16.52 -2.50
CA ASP A 24 9.01 16.71 -3.76
C ASP A 24 8.13 15.52 -4.14
N LEU A 25 8.59 14.30 -3.82
CA LEU A 25 7.86 13.08 -4.13
C LEU A 25 6.69 12.90 -3.17
N TYR A 26 6.92 13.15 -1.88
CA TYR A 26 5.85 13.10 -0.87
C TYR A 26 4.73 14.10 -1.18
N ALA A 27 5.07 15.33 -1.58
CA ALA A 27 4.10 16.35 -1.96
C ALA A 27 3.19 15.88 -3.12
N LYS A 28 3.77 15.20 -4.13
CA LYS A 28 3.00 14.62 -5.23
C LYS A 28 2.08 13.49 -4.76
N LEU A 29 2.57 12.61 -3.89
CA LEU A 29 1.76 11.52 -3.32
C LEU A 29 0.62 12.06 -2.45
N ALA A 30 0.88 13.09 -1.65
CA ALA A 30 -0.12 13.74 -0.80
C ALA A 30 -1.25 14.35 -1.63
N ARG A 31 -0.90 15.11 -2.68
CA ARG A 31 -1.89 15.68 -3.60
C ARG A 31 -2.74 14.60 -4.27
N LEU A 32 -2.12 13.51 -4.73
CA LEU A 32 -2.85 12.41 -5.35
C LEU A 32 -3.79 11.71 -4.35
N ALA A 33 -3.34 11.58 -3.10
CA ALA A 33 -4.14 11.00 -2.03
C ALA A 33 -5.37 11.88 -1.71
N GLU A 34 -5.19 13.20 -1.65
CA GLU A 34 -6.29 14.17 -1.46
C GLU A 34 -7.29 14.13 -2.62
N GLU A 35 -6.82 14.17 -3.86
CA GLU A 35 -7.66 14.13 -5.07
C GLU A 35 -8.52 12.86 -5.13
N ASN A 36 -7.97 11.71 -4.70
CA ASN A 36 -8.68 10.42 -4.69
C ASN A 36 -9.38 10.10 -3.36
N LYS A 37 -9.32 10.99 -2.36
CA LYS A 37 -9.85 10.79 -1.00
C LYS A 37 -9.37 9.50 -0.32
N VAL A 38 -8.10 9.17 -0.55
CA VAL A 38 -7.44 7.98 0.01
C VAL A 38 -6.26 8.42 0.88
N SER A 39 -5.67 7.48 1.62
CA SER A 39 -4.46 7.75 2.37
C SER A 39 -3.22 7.63 1.48
N VAL A 40 -2.14 8.32 1.83
CA VAL A 40 -0.84 8.19 1.15
C VAL A 40 -0.37 6.72 1.13
N ALA A 41 -0.60 5.98 2.22
CA ALA A 41 -0.26 4.56 2.29
C ALA A 41 -1.04 3.71 1.26
N TRP A 42 -2.30 4.06 0.99
CA TRP A 42 -3.08 3.40 -0.06
C TRP A 42 -2.50 3.68 -1.45
N VAL A 43 -2.13 4.94 -1.72
CA VAL A 43 -1.49 5.33 -3.00
C VAL A 43 -0.19 4.58 -3.21
N VAL A 44 0.65 4.47 -2.17
CA VAL A 44 1.92 3.72 -2.24
C VAL A 44 1.65 2.25 -2.54
N ARG A 45 0.64 1.65 -1.90
CA ARG A 45 0.27 0.26 -2.14
C ARG A 45 -0.17 0.04 -3.60
N ASP A 46 -1.10 0.84 -4.10
CA ASP A 46 -1.61 0.73 -5.48
C ASP A 46 -0.50 0.94 -6.52
N ALA A 47 0.38 1.91 -6.30
CA ALA A 47 1.53 2.15 -7.17
C ALA A 47 2.50 0.97 -7.20
N VAL A 48 2.74 0.32 -6.07
CA VAL A 48 3.61 -0.87 -5.98
C VAL A 48 2.97 -2.07 -6.69
N GLU A 49 1.66 -2.30 -6.50
CA GLU A 49 0.93 -3.37 -7.20
C GLU A 49 1.05 -3.21 -8.73
N LYS A 50 0.79 -2.00 -9.25
CA LYS A 50 0.95 -1.68 -10.68
C LYS A 50 2.38 -1.81 -11.18
N TYR A 51 3.37 -1.39 -10.38
CA TYR A 51 4.78 -1.52 -10.74
C TYR A 51 5.21 -2.98 -10.87
N LEU A 52 4.75 -3.85 -9.95
CA LEU A 52 5.05 -5.28 -10.00
C LEU A 52 4.38 -5.97 -11.19
N GLU A 53 3.13 -5.60 -11.51
CA GLU A 53 2.44 -6.10 -12.70
C GLU A 53 3.19 -5.68 -13.98
N ALA A 54 3.55 -4.40 -14.09
CA ALA A 54 4.33 -3.90 -15.23
C ALA A 54 5.68 -4.61 -15.35
N LYS A 55 6.38 -4.83 -14.23
CA LYS A 55 7.65 -5.55 -14.23
C LYS A 55 7.49 -7.01 -14.63
N HIS A 56 6.45 -7.69 -14.14
CA HIS A 56 6.16 -9.08 -14.52
C HIS A 56 5.82 -9.21 -16.00
N LEU A 57 5.10 -8.25 -16.58
CA LEU A 57 4.84 -8.19 -18.02
C LEU A 57 6.13 -8.05 -18.83
N LEU A 58 7.08 -7.23 -18.37
CA LEU A 58 8.38 -7.08 -19.01
C LEU A 58 9.26 -8.33 -18.85
N SER A 59 9.23 -8.99 -17.70
CA SER A 59 9.97 -10.23 -17.46
C SER A 59 9.40 -11.41 -18.26
N ARG A 60 8.09 -11.48 -18.52
CA ARG A 60 7.49 -12.52 -19.39
C ARG A 60 7.87 -12.40 -20.87
N ARG A 61 8.35 -11.24 -21.32
CA ARG A 61 8.87 -11.07 -22.69
C ARG A 61 10.31 -11.56 -22.87
N GLN A 62 11.00 -11.91 -21.79
CA GLN A 62 12.44 -12.23 -21.78
C GLN A 62 12.72 -13.71 -21.41
N GLN A 63 11.69 -14.57 -21.33
CA GLN A 63 11.84 -16.02 -21.12
C GLN A 63 11.36 -16.80 -22.34
#